data_AF-A0A1W9UAX0-F1
#
_entry.id   AF-A0A1W9UAX0-F1
#
_cell.length_a   1.000
_cell.length_b   1.000
_cell.length_c   1.000
_cell.angle_alpha   90.00
_cell.angle_beta   90.00
_cell.angle_gamma   90.00
#
_symmetry.space_group_name_H-M   'P 1'
#
loop_
_entity.id
_entity.type
_entity.pdbx_description
1 polymer ?
#
loop_
_entity_poly.entity_id
_entity_poly.type
_entity_poly.pdbx_seq_one_letter_code
_entity_poly.pdbx_strand_id
1 'polypeptide(L)'
;MLDKSFEDYEILIRQELLDVFGDAGFDPAKDIEGIAVNRFGHAEVICYPGFAFGSGNSDAPVPGVPTYDAGQRFGRIAFAHTDLNGFADNQGTTRISRRAVNDLLD
;
A
#
# COMPACT_ATOMS: atom_id res chain seq x y z
N MET A 1 -8.38 -15.75 -0.27
CA MET A 1 -7.77 -14.87 -1.29
C MET A 1 -6.75 -15.64 -2.13
N LEU A 2 -5.88 -16.45 -1.53
CA LEU A 2 -4.88 -17.22 -2.30
C LEU A 2 -5.46 -18.38 -3.13
N ASP A 3 -6.59 -18.95 -2.71
CA ASP A 3 -7.18 -20.13 -3.38
C ASP A 3 -8.07 -19.80 -4.60
N LYS A 4 -8.35 -18.51 -4.87
CA LYS A 4 -9.14 -18.13 -6.05
C LYS A 4 -8.31 -18.33 -7.32
N SER A 5 -8.88 -19.01 -8.31
CA SER A 5 -8.28 -19.10 -9.64
C SER A 5 -8.28 -17.73 -10.32
N PHE A 6 -7.56 -17.60 -11.44
CA PHE A 6 -7.58 -16.35 -12.21
C PHE A 6 -8.96 -16.09 -12.82
N GLU A 7 -9.60 -17.14 -13.34
CA GLU A 7 -10.92 -17.12 -13.98
C GLU A 7 -11.99 -16.60 -13.01
N ASP A 8 -11.89 -17.00 -11.74
CA ASP A 8 -12.74 -16.51 -10.66
C ASP A 8 -12.62 -15.00 -10.46
N TYR A 9 -11.40 -14.45 -10.58
CA TYR A 9 -11.18 -13.00 -10.51
C TYR A 9 -11.66 -12.30 -11.78
N GLU A 10 -11.40 -12.89 -12.94
CA GLU A 10 -11.83 -12.37 -14.23
C GLU A 10 -13.34 -12.18 -14.26
N ILE A 11 -14.12 -13.18 -13.84
CA ILE A 11 -15.59 -13.10 -13.78
C ILE A 11 -16.03 -11.94 -12.88
N LEU A 12 -15.45 -11.82 -11.69
CA LEU A 12 -15.81 -10.77 -10.73
C LEU A 12 -15.46 -9.38 -11.24
N ILE A 13 -14.28 -9.21 -11.85
CA ILE A 13 -13.85 -7.93 -12.43
C ILE A 13 -14.78 -7.52 -13.58
N ARG A 14 -15.12 -8.46 -14.47
CA ARG A 14 -16.04 -8.21 -15.58
C ARG A 14 -17.42 -7.80 -15.09
N GLN A 15 -17.92 -8.47 -14.05
CA GLN A 15 -19.22 -8.15 -13.46
C GLN A 15 -19.23 -6.77 -12.80
N GLU A 16 -18.22 -6.44 -11.98
CA GLU A 16 -18.13 -5.13 -11.33
C GLU A 16 -18.08 -3.99 -12.36
N LEU A 17 -17.27 -4.15 -13.41
CA LEU A 17 -17.20 -3.14 -14.48
C LEU A 17 -18.52 -3.04 -15.26
N LEU A 18 -19.21 -4.15 -15.48
CA LEU A 18 -20.55 -4.15 -16.08
C LEU A 18 -21.56 -3.44 -15.18
N ASP A 19 -21.52 -3.66 -13.88
CA ASP A 19 -22.45 -3.06 -12.93
C ASP A 19 -22.26 -1.53 -12.85
N VAL A 20 -21.01 -1.05 -12.95
CA VAL A 20 -20.69 0.39 -12.90
C VAL A 20 -20.90 1.08 -14.25
N PHE A 21 -20.56 0.44 -15.36
CA PHE A 21 -20.49 1.08 -16.68
C PHE A 21 -21.49 0.55 -17.71
N GLY A 22 -22.29 -0.48 -17.39
CA GLY A 22 -23.21 -1.12 -18.32
C GLY A 22 -24.27 -0.17 -18.90
N ASP A 23 -24.83 0.71 -18.07
CA ASP A 23 -25.80 1.72 -18.51
C ASP A 23 -25.22 2.74 -19.51
N ALA A 24 -23.89 2.91 -19.51
CA ALA A 24 -23.18 3.73 -20.47
C ALA A 24 -22.82 2.98 -21.78
N GLY A 25 -23.24 1.71 -21.90
CA GLY A 25 -23.02 0.88 -23.08
C GLY A 25 -21.77 0.00 -23.04
N PHE A 26 -21.13 -0.15 -21.87
CA PHE A 26 -19.97 -1.02 -21.69
C PHE A 26 -20.33 -2.50 -21.92
N ASP A 27 -19.58 -3.18 -22.77
CA ASP A 27 -19.66 -4.61 -23.05
C ASP A 27 -18.32 -5.27 -22.67
N PRO A 28 -18.24 -5.98 -21.53
CA PRO A 28 -17.02 -6.63 -21.08
C PRO A 28 -16.39 -7.58 -22.12
N ALA A 29 -17.17 -8.15 -23.05
CA ALA A 29 -16.66 -9.06 -24.07
C ALA A 29 -15.98 -8.34 -25.23
N LYS A 30 -16.27 -7.06 -25.44
CA LYS A 30 -15.69 -6.24 -26.52
C LYS A 30 -14.69 -5.21 -26.01
N ASP A 31 -14.93 -4.68 -24.81
CA ASP A 31 -14.24 -3.49 -24.32
C ASP A 31 -13.08 -3.81 -23.38
N ILE A 32 -12.87 -5.09 -23.03
CA ILE A 32 -11.72 -5.55 -22.24
C ILE A 32 -10.74 -6.27 -23.18
N GLU A 33 -9.58 -5.64 -23.41
CA GLU A 33 -8.47 -6.25 -24.17
C GLU A 33 -7.73 -7.30 -23.34
N GLY A 34 -7.64 -7.12 -22.02
CA GLY A 34 -6.96 -8.06 -21.14
C GLY A 34 -7.05 -7.66 -19.68
N ILE A 35 -6.86 -8.65 -18.80
CA ILE A 35 -6.86 -8.49 -17.35
C ILE A 35 -5.57 -9.08 -16.80
N ALA A 36 -4.86 -8.29 -16.00
CA ALA A 36 -3.73 -8.74 -15.21
C ALA A 36 -4.04 -8.52 -13.73
N VAL A 37 -3.85 -9.55 -12.91
CA VAL A 37 -4.12 -9.50 -11.47
C VAL A 37 -2.81 -9.58 -10.71
N ASN A 38 -2.51 -8.54 -9.95
CA ASN A 38 -1.43 -8.57 -8.98
C ASN A 38 -1.97 -9.07 -7.63
N ARG A 39 -1.33 -10.09 -7.04
CA ARG A 39 -1.79 -10.76 -5.82
C ARG A 39 -0.82 -10.52 -4.67
N PHE A 40 -0.99 -9.39 -4.00
CA PHE A 40 -0.30 -9.13 -2.75
C PHE A 40 -1.18 -9.52 -1.55
N GLY A 41 -0.66 -10.35 -0.65
CA GLY A 41 -1.36 -10.76 0.57
C GLY A 41 -1.50 -9.65 1.63
N HIS A 42 -0.77 -8.55 1.45
CA HIS A 42 -0.85 -7.33 2.25
C HIS A 42 -0.54 -6.12 1.37
N ALA A 43 -1.12 -4.95 1.68
CA ALA A 43 -0.69 -3.70 1.08
C ALA A 43 0.70 -3.29 1.62
N GLU A 44 1.36 -2.32 0.97
CA GLU A 44 2.71 -1.86 1.35
C GLU A 44 2.75 -1.22 2.75
N VAL A 45 1.65 -0.63 3.23
CA VAL A 45 1.54 -0.02 4.55
C VAL A 45 0.25 -0.49 5.22
N ILE A 46 0.32 -0.81 6.51
CA ILE A 46 -0.85 -1.17 7.31
C ILE A 46 -1.51 0.09 7.87
N CYS A 47 -2.63 0.49 7.26
CA CYS A 47 -3.43 1.63 7.71
C CYS A 47 -4.34 1.25 8.90
N TYR A 48 -3.80 1.12 10.11
CA TYR A 48 -4.64 0.85 11.30
C TYR A 48 -5.65 1.98 11.56
N PRO A 49 -6.77 1.71 12.28
CA PRO A 49 -7.75 2.74 12.63
C PRO A 49 -7.11 3.98 13.27
N GLY A 50 -7.31 5.15 12.64
CA GLY A 50 -6.68 6.41 13.03
C GLY A 50 -5.47 6.84 12.17
N PHE A 51 -5.07 6.04 11.17
CA PHE A 51 -3.93 6.34 10.29
C PHE A 51 -4.11 7.60 9.45
N ALA A 52 -5.28 7.78 8.84
CA ALA A 52 -5.53 8.93 7.97
C ALA A 52 -5.99 10.20 8.71
N PHE A 53 -6.64 10.05 9.88
CA PHE A 53 -7.37 11.15 10.53
C PHE A 53 -7.05 11.32 12.02
N GLY A 54 -6.10 10.54 12.56
CA GLY A 54 -5.86 10.45 13.99
C GLY A 54 -6.96 9.68 14.74
N SER A 55 -6.68 9.32 15.98
CA SER A 55 -7.63 8.63 16.87
C SER A 55 -8.54 9.60 17.64
N GLY A 56 -8.28 10.91 17.56
CA GLY A 56 -8.92 11.92 18.42
C GLY A 56 -8.45 11.90 19.88
N ASN A 57 -7.59 10.95 20.25
CA ASN A 57 -6.95 10.84 21.57
C ASN A 57 -5.46 11.17 21.41
N SER A 58 -4.98 12.24 22.05
CA SER A 58 -3.57 12.66 22.02
C SER A 58 -2.61 11.64 22.61
N ASP A 59 -3.11 10.75 23.48
CA ASP A 59 -2.31 9.75 24.19
C ASP A 59 -2.35 8.38 23.49
N ALA A 60 -3.17 8.22 22.45
CA ALA A 60 -3.19 7.00 21.67
C ALA A 60 -2.01 6.98 20.68
N PRO A 61 -1.38 5.81 20.45
CA PRO A 61 -0.37 5.66 19.41
C PRO A 61 -0.91 6.13 18.08
N VAL A 62 -0.18 7.03 17.40
CA VAL A 62 -0.55 7.47 16.05
C VAL A 62 -0.28 6.29 15.10
N PRO A 63 -1.29 5.74 14.42
CA PRO A 63 -1.05 4.65 13.49
C PRO A 63 -0.09 5.07 12.38
N GLY A 64 0.88 4.20 12.06
CA GLY A 64 1.94 4.51 11.11
C GLY A 64 3.11 5.30 11.70
N VAL A 65 3.03 5.76 12.96
CA VAL A 65 4.19 6.24 13.72
C VAL A 65 4.72 5.08 14.54
N PRO A 66 5.96 4.62 14.29
CA PRO A 66 6.51 3.48 15.01
C PRO A 66 6.61 3.79 16.51
N THR A 67 6.24 2.81 17.36
CA THR A 67 6.34 2.87 18.83
C THR A 67 7.77 3.02 19.34
N TYR A 68 8.74 2.79 18.46
CA TYR A 68 10.16 3.00 18.65
C TYR A 68 10.65 3.94 17.54
N ASP A 69 11.76 4.65 17.74
CA ASP A 69 12.40 5.38 16.65
C ASP A 69 12.97 4.37 15.64
N ALA A 70 12.13 3.91 14.70
CA ALA A 70 12.56 3.02 13.64
C ALA A 70 13.46 3.72 12.60
N GLY A 71 13.73 5.02 12.79
CA GLY A 71 14.82 5.73 12.13
C GLY A 71 16.18 5.54 12.81
N GLN A 72 16.23 5.07 14.06
CA GLN A 72 17.46 4.90 14.82
C GLN A 72 18.37 3.84 14.20
N ARG A 73 19.66 4.17 14.06
CA ARG A 73 20.70 3.24 13.63
C ARG A 73 21.03 2.21 14.71
N PHE A 74 21.42 1.01 14.29
CA PHE A 74 22.07 0.02 15.15
C PHE A 74 23.50 -0.24 14.69
N GLY A 75 24.46 0.47 15.26
CA GLY A 75 25.86 0.42 14.83
C GLY A 75 26.01 0.84 13.37
N ARG A 76 26.35 -0.12 12.50
CA ARG A 76 26.51 0.07 11.04
C ARG A 76 25.26 -0.31 10.23
N ILE A 77 24.10 -0.40 10.88
CA ILE A 77 22.83 -0.78 10.25
C ILE A 77 21.88 0.42 10.32
N ALA A 78 21.35 0.84 9.16
CA ALA A 78 20.33 1.86 9.03
C ALA A 78 19.07 1.27 8.37
N PHE A 79 17.88 1.74 8.78
CA PHE A 79 16.59 1.25 8.29
C PHE A 79 15.95 2.22 7.32
N ALA A 80 15.39 1.69 6.22
CA ALA A 80 14.88 2.49 5.10
C ALA A 80 13.49 2.05 4.57
N HIS A 81 12.64 1.47 5.41
CA HIS A 81 11.32 0.98 5.00
C HIS A 81 10.33 2.13 4.72
N THR A 82 9.37 1.90 3.82
CA THR A 82 8.32 2.88 3.46
C THR A 82 7.43 3.27 4.65
N ASP A 83 7.28 2.38 5.63
CA ASP A 83 6.57 2.67 6.88
C ASP A 83 7.18 3.86 7.65
N LEU A 84 8.48 4.15 7.48
CA LEU A 84 9.14 5.31 8.10
C LEU A 84 8.66 6.64 7.53
N ASN A 85 8.01 6.61 6.37
CA ASN A 85 7.35 7.75 5.75
C ASN A 85 5.87 7.87 6.15
N GLY A 86 5.27 6.81 6.71
CA GLY A 86 3.84 6.76 7.00
C GLY A 86 2.96 6.76 5.76
N PHE A 87 3.50 6.50 4.56
CA PHE A 87 2.74 6.39 3.33
C PHE A 87 3.51 5.62 2.26
N ALA A 88 2.78 4.78 1.51
CA ALA A 88 3.29 3.97 0.41
C ALA A 88 3.37 4.82 -0.87
N ASP A 89 4.40 5.66 -0.97
CA ASP A 89 4.69 6.43 -2.18
C ASP A 89 6.17 6.45 -2.55
N ASN A 90 6.42 6.65 -3.84
CA ASN A 90 7.78 6.68 -4.40
C ASN A 90 8.62 7.85 -3.87
N GLN A 91 8.02 9.01 -3.60
CA GLN A 91 8.78 10.17 -3.12
C GLN A 91 9.25 9.94 -1.68
N GLY A 92 8.35 9.46 -0.82
CA GLY A 92 8.62 9.05 0.54
C GLY A 92 9.73 8.00 0.61
N THR A 93 9.59 6.93 -0.16
CA THR A 93 10.58 5.83 -0.24
C THR A 93 11.97 6.35 -0.60
N THR A 94 12.05 7.22 -1.60
CA THR A 94 13.32 7.80 -2.06
C THR A 94 13.97 8.65 -0.98
N ARG A 95 13.17 9.48 -0.29
CA ARG A 95 13.63 10.33 0.81
C ARG A 95 14.16 9.51 1.99
N ILE A 96 13.43 8.48 2.39
CA ILE A 96 13.82 7.58 3.49
C ILE A 96 15.11 6.82 3.14
N SER A 97 15.23 6.33 1.90
CA SER A 97 16.45 5.68 1.42
C SER A 97 17.66 6.61 1.46
N ARG A 98 17.51 7.85 0.97
CA ARG A 98 18.58 8.85 1.00
C ARG A 98 19.04 9.15 2.43
N ARG A 99 18.10 9.26 3.38
CA ARG A 99 18.42 9.48 4.79
C ARG A 99 19.22 8.32 5.37
N ALA A 100 18.79 7.08 5.15
CA ALA A 100 19.48 5.89 5.67
C ALA A 100 20.90 5.73 5.11
N VAL A 101 21.14 6.14 3.86
CA VAL A 101 22.49 6.18 3.28
C VAL A 101 23.36 7.20 4.01
N ASN A 102 22.86 8.43 4.17
CA ASN A 102 23.60 9.50 4.84
C ASN A 102 23.90 9.15 6.30
N ASP A 103 22.97 8.51 7.00
CA ASP A 103 23.15 7.98 8.35
C ASP A 103 24.37 7.03 8.45
N LEU A 104 24.79 6.33 7.40
CA LEU A 104 25.96 5.45 7.44
C LEU A 104 27.27 6.14 7.04
N LEU A 105 27.17 7.30 6.41
CA LEU A 105 28.32 8.10 5.98
C LEU A 105 28.79 9.07 7.06
N ASP A 106 27.90 9.45 7.98
CA ASP A 106 28.16 10.25 9.19
C ASP A 106 28.63 9.40 10.38
#